data_AF-A0A016UKI8-F1
#
_entry.id   AF-A0A016UKI8-F1
#
_cell.length_a   1.000
_cell.length_b   1.000
_cell.length_c   1.000
_cell.angle_alpha   90.00
_cell.angle_beta   90.00
_cell.angle_gamma   90.00
#
_symmetry.space_group_name_H-M   'P 1'
#
loop_
_entity.id
_entity.type
_entity.pdbx_description
1 polymer ?
#
loop_
_entity_poly.entity_id
_entity_poly.type
_entity_poly.pdbx_seq_one_letter_code
_entity_poly.pdbx_strand_id
1 'polypeptide(L)'
;MRAASLATLVALQALLAVSLAAEFNCKNSLISEKWREEVLKLQNDNRMKLAQGKLVGKDNKQLPVAKDMNRLIWDCPLEDAAYELAEKCTEPVKAPANHGAVAKMIAAKPKDCDATSVVKQALKEIWKAGLAKQESQAKVADNNDFSQMAYSKTNGVGCSYNWCSGKLFSVCLYNQDGATQANLYTNGGAGETCKACADKCVEGLCTAPITPVAPATSVICPNAPQKDSKWITDDFRRAALGMHNYYRRLLATGWAEDKKLGYAKWAASMPELIYDCDSEEEIMKALKNCGGKEVANAKAQANNYKSFNEYQTPKEQVLQKAVDYWWSGLANTGIADNTFLDTMDATLKSYANMAFQDTLKVGCGIEVCQAQGWTEVQCGYVGTAITDGDPIYTIGKTCSKCGKLTPAMKCSPLGGLCVP
;
A
#
# COMPACT_ATOMS: atom_id res chain seq x y z
N MET A 1 -73.91 13.27 16.29
CA MET A 1 -72.97 14.31 16.77
C MET A 1 -71.70 13.66 17.29
N ARG A 2 -70.59 13.82 16.55
CA ARG A 2 -69.22 14.11 17.03
C ARG A 2 -68.24 13.63 15.96
N ALA A 3 -67.52 14.61 15.41
CA ALA A 3 -66.53 14.47 14.37
C ALA A 3 -65.31 13.70 14.87
N ALA A 4 -64.76 12.80 14.05
CA ALA A 4 -63.43 12.23 14.25
C ALA A 4 -62.46 12.97 13.32
N SER A 5 -61.54 13.70 13.93
CA SER A 5 -60.49 14.48 13.28
C SER A 5 -59.46 13.56 12.62
N LEU A 6 -59.14 13.80 11.35
CA LEU A 6 -57.92 13.31 10.72
C LEU A 6 -56.73 13.96 11.42
N ALA A 7 -55.80 13.15 11.92
CA ALA A 7 -54.45 13.58 12.28
C ALA A 7 -53.47 12.98 11.28
N THR A 8 -52.93 13.83 10.42
CA THR A 8 -51.89 13.50 9.44
C THR A 8 -50.56 13.36 10.19
N LEU A 9 -50.01 12.15 10.24
CA LEU A 9 -48.67 11.90 10.79
C LEU A 9 -47.65 12.27 9.70
N VAL A 10 -47.01 13.43 9.82
CA VAL A 10 -45.86 13.81 9.00
C VAL A 10 -44.61 13.18 9.62
N ALA A 11 -44.12 12.09 9.02
CA ALA A 11 -42.85 11.50 9.39
C ALA A 11 -41.72 12.38 8.81
N LEU A 12 -41.06 13.16 9.65
CA LEU A 12 -39.87 13.92 9.31
C LEU A 12 -38.68 12.94 9.22
N GLN A 13 -38.41 12.39 8.03
CA GLN A 13 -37.17 11.67 7.77
C GLN A 13 -36.03 12.68 7.71
N ALA A 14 -35.26 12.77 8.79
CA ALA A 14 -33.97 13.44 8.76
C ALA A 14 -33.05 12.69 7.79
N LEU A 15 -32.73 13.30 6.64
CA LEU A 15 -31.61 12.86 5.81
C LEU A 15 -30.33 13.05 6.61
N LEU A 16 -29.87 11.99 7.27
CA LEU A 16 -28.46 11.84 7.60
C LEU A 16 -27.73 11.63 6.27
N ALA A 17 -27.24 12.72 5.69
CA ALA A 17 -26.18 12.65 4.69
C ALA A 17 -24.95 12.08 5.40
N VAL A 18 -24.79 10.76 5.37
CA VAL A 18 -23.52 10.12 5.68
C VAL A 18 -22.57 10.60 4.60
N SER A 19 -21.76 11.60 4.91
CA SER A 19 -20.62 11.94 4.07
C SER A 19 -19.74 10.69 4.02
N LEU A 20 -19.71 10.02 2.88
CA LEU A 20 -18.66 9.05 2.58
C LEU A 20 -17.35 9.82 2.72
N ALA A 21 -16.64 9.60 3.83
CA ALA A 21 -15.29 10.12 3.98
C ALA A 21 -14.48 9.63 2.78
N ALA A 22 -13.56 10.45 2.27
CA ALA A 22 -12.65 9.99 1.24
C ALA A 22 -11.89 8.77 1.77
N GLU A 23 -12.06 7.60 1.14
CA GLU A 23 -11.28 6.41 1.45
C GLU A 23 -9.94 6.53 0.72
N PHE A 24 -8.92 6.96 1.45
CA PHE A 24 -7.54 7.03 0.96
C PHE A 24 -6.93 5.63 0.79
N ASN A 25 -7.50 4.61 1.47
CA ASN A 25 -7.08 3.21 1.40
C ASN A 25 -5.60 2.99 1.75
N CYS A 26 -5.03 3.84 2.61
CA CYS A 26 -3.69 3.65 3.15
C CYS A 26 -3.70 2.57 4.23
N LYS A 27 -2.61 1.81 4.34
CA LYS A 27 -2.52 0.64 5.21
C LYS A 27 -2.38 0.98 6.69
N ASN A 28 -1.84 2.15 7.01
CA ASN A 28 -1.56 2.54 8.39
C ASN A 28 -2.86 2.84 9.15
N SER A 29 -3.29 1.87 9.96
CA SER A 29 -4.52 1.97 10.77
C SER A 29 -4.39 2.91 11.99
N LEU A 30 -3.17 3.31 12.35
CA LEU A 30 -2.93 4.28 13.43
C LEU A 30 -3.24 5.72 12.99
N ILE A 31 -3.30 5.96 11.69
CA ILE A 31 -3.67 7.24 11.11
C ILE A 31 -5.11 7.11 10.58
N SER A 32 -6.02 7.96 11.08
CA SER A 32 -7.42 7.93 10.66
C SER A 32 -7.63 8.60 9.30
N GLU A 33 -8.60 8.12 8.51
CA GLU A 33 -9.02 8.74 7.24
C GLU A 33 -9.38 10.22 7.42
N LYS A 34 -10.09 10.55 8.51
CA LYS A 34 -10.43 11.93 8.87
C LYS A 34 -9.18 12.80 9.07
N TRP A 35 -8.13 12.27 9.69
CA TRP A 35 -6.89 13.00 9.86
C TRP A 35 -6.23 13.30 8.51
N ARG A 36 -6.16 12.31 7.61
CA ARG A 36 -5.62 12.47 6.24
C ARG A 36 -6.38 13.55 5.48
N GLU A 37 -7.72 13.48 5.54
CA GLU A 37 -8.60 14.45 4.91
C GLU A 37 -8.33 15.88 5.42
N GLU A 38 -8.29 16.07 6.73
CA GLU A 38 -8.13 17.40 7.29
C GLU A 38 -6.74 18.01 7.05
N VAL A 39 -5.68 17.18 7.04
CA VAL A 39 -4.32 17.62 6.72
C VAL A 39 -4.19 17.94 5.23
N LEU A 40 -4.69 17.07 4.35
CA LEU A 40 -4.69 17.29 2.90
C LEU A 40 -5.47 18.55 2.54
N LYS A 41 -6.67 18.71 3.11
CA LYS A 41 -7.53 19.86 2.90
C LYS A 41 -6.83 21.16 3.30
N LEU A 42 -6.19 21.19 4.46
CA LEU A 42 -5.45 22.39 4.91
C LEU A 42 -4.39 22.82 3.90
N GLN A 43 -3.60 21.88 3.39
CA GLN A 43 -2.53 22.18 2.45
C GLN A 43 -3.08 22.63 1.08
N ASN A 44 -4.13 21.97 0.58
CA ASN A 44 -4.80 22.38 -0.65
C ASN A 44 -5.50 23.75 -0.51
N ASP A 45 -6.14 24.05 0.63
CA ASP A 45 -6.73 25.37 0.90
C ASP A 45 -5.66 26.48 0.85
N ASN A 46 -4.47 26.22 1.38
CA ASN A 46 -3.34 27.15 1.35
C ASN A 46 -2.82 27.37 -0.07
N ARG A 47 -2.59 26.28 -0.82
CA ARG A 47 -2.15 26.31 -2.22
C ARG A 47 -3.16 27.02 -3.12
N MET A 48 -4.45 26.76 -2.92
CA MET A 48 -5.54 27.43 -3.63
C MET A 48 -5.48 28.95 -3.44
N LYS A 49 -5.35 29.42 -2.18
CA LYS A 49 -5.28 30.86 -1.89
C LYS A 49 -4.04 31.50 -2.52
N LEU A 50 -2.90 30.79 -2.54
CA LEU A 50 -1.68 31.24 -3.20
C LEU A 50 -1.89 31.32 -4.72
N ALA A 51 -2.45 30.28 -5.33
CA ALA A 51 -2.75 30.22 -6.75
C ALA A 51 -3.64 31.39 -7.20
N GLN A 52 -4.66 31.70 -6.41
CA GLN A 52 -5.57 32.82 -6.66
C GLN A 52 -4.99 34.21 -6.35
N GLY A 53 -3.72 34.30 -5.90
CA GLY A 53 -3.09 35.56 -5.52
C GLY A 53 -3.75 36.24 -4.32
N LYS A 54 -4.43 35.49 -3.44
CA LYS A 54 -5.17 36.03 -2.27
C LYS A 54 -4.32 36.16 -1.01
N LEU A 55 -3.04 35.81 -1.07
CA LEU A 55 -2.13 35.84 0.08
C LEU A 55 -1.23 37.06 0.02
N VAL A 56 -0.94 37.61 1.20
CA VAL A 56 0.08 38.63 1.39
C VAL A 56 1.34 37.98 1.93
N GLY A 57 2.48 38.45 1.43
CA GLY A 57 3.80 38.01 1.84
C GLY A 57 4.48 39.03 2.76
N LYS A 58 5.79 39.15 2.60
CA LYS A 58 6.62 40.13 3.30
C LYS A 58 6.13 41.56 3.05
N ASP A 59 6.24 42.40 4.06
CA ASP A 59 5.81 43.80 4.06
C ASP A 59 4.32 44.02 3.69
N ASN A 60 3.47 43.01 3.94
CA ASN A 60 2.05 42.98 3.56
C ASN A 60 1.80 43.17 2.04
N LYS A 61 2.80 42.87 1.21
CA LYS A 61 2.65 42.94 -0.26
C LYS A 61 1.91 41.72 -0.77
N GLN A 62 1.00 41.92 -1.72
CA GLN A 62 0.27 40.83 -2.34
C GLN A 62 1.22 39.95 -3.15
N LEU A 63 1.16 38.64 -2.93
CA LEU A 63 1.94 37.69 -3.72
C LEU A 63 1.30 37.53 -5.12
N PRO A 64 2.12 37.35 -6.17
CA PRO A 64 1.61 37.12 -7.52
C PRO A 64 0.81 35.82 -7.59
N VAL A 65 -0.19 35.81 -8.48
CA VAL A 65 -0.96 34.60 -8.86
C VAL A 65 0.01 33.50 -9.27
N ALA A 66 -0.19 32.29 -8.74
CA ALA A 66 0.55 31.12 -9.19
C ALA A 66 -0.23 30.41 -10.29
N LYS A 67 0.33 30.38 -11.51
CA LYS A 67 -0.26 29.62 -12.62
C LYS A 67 -0.06 28.14 -12.41
N ASP A 68 -1.09 27.39 -12.77
CA ASP A 68 -1.08 25.94 -12.97
C ASP A 68 -0.54 25.19 -11.73
N MET A 69 -0.92 25.67 -10.54
CA MET A 69 -0.58 25.06 -9.25
C MET A 69 -1.28 23.70 -9.13
N ASN A 70 -0.52 22.62 -8.96
CA ASN A 70 -1.11 21.30 -8.78
C ASN A 70 -1.84 21.19 -7.44
N ARG A 71 -3.00 20.53 -7.47
CA ARG A 71 -3.70 20.00 -6.29
C ARG A 71 -2.87 18.85 -5.74
N LEU A 72 -2.68 18.82 -4.42
CA LEU A 72 -2.08 17.68 -3.75
C LEU A 72 -3.10 16.54 -3.68
N ILE A 73 -2.62 15.34 -3.95
CA ILE A 73 -3.30 14.06 -3.78
C ILE A 73 -2.55 13.33 -2.65
N TRP A 74 -3.29 12.61 -1.82
CA TRP A 74 -2.66 11.80 -0.77
C TRP A 74 -1.95 10.59 -1.37
N ASP A 75 -0.70 10.36 -0.96
CA ASP A 75 0.16 9.29 -1.45
C ASP A 75 0.53 8.35 -0.30
N CYS A 76 -0.11 7.19 -0.23
CA CYS A 76 0.09 6.23 0.86
C CYS A 76 1.56 5.77 0.98
N PRO A 77 2.30 5.45 -0.10
CA PRO A 77 3.75 5.25 -0.04
C PRO A 77 4.54 6.37 0.65
N LEU A 78 4.17 7.65 0.43
CA LEU A 78 4.81 8.77 1.14
C LEU A 78 4.39 8.84 2.60
N GLU A 79 3.15 8.47 2.93
CA GLU A 79 2.69 8.37 4.32
C GLU A 79 3.45 7.30 5.08
N ASP A 80 3.64 6.12 4.49
CA ASP A 80 4.39 5.02 5.11
C ASP A 80 5.85 5.44 5.36
N ALA A 81 6.49 6.06 4.36
CA ALA A 81 7.84 6.62 4.53
C ALA A 81 7.89 7.75 5.57
N ALA A 82 6.84 8.59 5.65
CA ALA A 82 6.74 9.63 6.68
C ALA A 82 6.56 9.02 8.09
N TYR A 83 5.81 7.92 8.21
CA TYR A 83 5.63 7.17 9.45
C TYR A 83 6.95 6.59 9.95
N GLU A 84 7.72 5.92 9.08
CA GLU A 84 9.05 5.39 9.42
C GLU A 84 10.02 6.49 9.90
N LEU A 85 9.92 7.69 9.33
CA LEU A 85 10.70 8.84 9.79
C LEU A 85 10.18 9.39 11.13
N ALA A 86 8.87 9.42 11.34
CA ALA A 86 8.26 9.89 12.58
C ALA A 86 8.56 8.95 13.76
N GLU A 87 8.59 7.63 13.55
CA GLU A 87 8.92 6.63 14.57
C GLU A 87 10.33 6.83 15.15
N LYS A 88 11.25 7.39 14.38
CA LYS A 88 12.63 7.68 14.82
C LYS A 88 12.71 8.82 15.83
N CYS A 89 11.65 9.61 16.00
CA CYS A 89 11.60 10.71 16.97
C CYS A 89 12.81 11.68 16.91
N THR A 90 13.34 11.93 15.70
CA THR A 90 14.57 12.70 15.49
C THR A 90 14.37 13.79 14.44
N GLU A 91 14.71 15.04 14.79
CA GLU A 91 14.68 16.23 13.93
C GLU A 91 16.11 16.80 13.82
N PRO A 92 16.59 17.21 12.62
CA PRO A 92 15.88 17.29 11.35
C PRO A 92 15.70 15.93 10.66
N VAL A 93 14.67 15.81 9.83
CA VAL A 93 14.47 14.64 8.96
C VAL A 93 15.29 14.78 7.69
N LYS A 94 15.84 13.66 7.21
CA LYS A 94 16.41 13.57 5.86
C LYS A 94 15.38 12.92 4.95
N ALA A 95 14.82 13.70 4.03
CA ALA A 95 13.90 13.19 3.01
C ALA A 95 14.61 12.19 2.07
N PRO A 96 13.87 11.26 1.44
CA PRO A 96 14.36 10.51 0.30
C PRO A 96 14.86 11.45 -0.81
N ALA A 97 15.77 10.98 -1.66
CA ALA A 97 16.27 11.79 -2.77
C ALA A 97 15.12 12.31 -3.65
N ASN A 98 15.20 13.57 -4.08
CA ASN A 98 14.19 14.28 -4.88
C ASN A 98 12.82 14.48 -4.19
N HIS A 99 12.71 14.21 -2.88
CA HIS A 99 11.48 14.44 -2.12
C HIS A 99 11.65 15.64 -1.18
N GLY A 100 10.57 16.39 -1.00
CA GLY A 100 10.48 17.42 0.02
C GLY A 100 10.09 16.84 1.36
N ALA A 101 10.49 17.49 2.46
CA ALA A 101 10.00 17.17 3.79
C ALA A 101 9.68 18.43 4.59
N VAL A 102 8.58 18.36 5.35
CA VAL A 102 8.24 19.29 6.43
C VAL A 102 8.07 18.46 7.68
N ALA A 103 8.89 18.69 8.70
CA ALA A 103 8.81 17.95 9.95
C ALA A 103 8.86 18.89 11.15
N LYS A 104 8.15 18.52 12.21
CA LYS A 104 8.12 19.33 13.42
C LYS A 104 7.88 18.50 14.67
N MET A 105 8.76 18.64 15.66
CA MET A 105 8.49 18.26 17.05
C MET A 105 7.56 19.27 17.71
N ILE A 106 6.31 18.86 17.92
CA ILE A 106 5.24 19.71 18.45
C ILE A 106 5.07 19.38 19.95
N ALA A 107 5.15 20.41 20.80
CA ALA A 107 4.80 20.25 22.20
C ALA A 107 3.29 19.97 22.31
N ALA A 108 2.93 18.87 22.95
CA ALA A 108 1.54 18.48 23.14
C ALA A 108 1.28 18.27 24.63
N LYS A 109 0.09 18.61 25.10
CA LYS A 109 -0.24 18.43 26.53
C LYS A 109 -0.29 16.93 26.83
N PRO A 110 0.08 16.48 28.05
CA PRO A 110 0.13 15.06 28.43
C PRO A 110 -1.17 14.25 28.30
N LYS A 111 -2.29 14.89 27.91
CA LYS A 111 -3.63 14.29 27.76
C LYS A 111 -4.35 14.70 26.48
N ASP A 112 -3.74 15.50 25.61
CA ASP A 112 -4.36 15.87 24.33
C ASP A 112 -4.08 14.76 23.31
N CYS A 113 -5.05 13.86 23.10
CA CYS A 113 -4.97 12.82 22.06
C CYS A 113 -5.38 13.34 20.67
N ASP A 114 -5.68 14.64 20.53
CA ASP A 114 -6.09 15.26 19.28
C ASP A 114 -4.89 15.63 18.40
N ALA A 115 -4.25 14.61 17.83
CA ALA A 115 -3.16 14.80 16.87
C ALA A 115 -3.59 15.63 15.66
N THR A 116 -4.87 15.58 15.27
CA THR A 116 -5.41 16.33 14.12
C THR A 116 -5.31 17.83 14.33
N SER A 117 -5.85 18.34 15.43
CA SER A 117 -5.81 19.78 15.72
C SER A 117 -4.37 20.27 15.92
N VAL A 118 -3.56 19.49 16.62
CA VAL A 118 -2.14 19.82 16.91
C VAL A 118 -1.33 19.93 15.61
N VAL A 119 -1.40 18.93 14.72
CA VAL A 119 -0.67 18.95 13.44
C VAL A 119 -1.17 20.07 12.53
N LYS A 120 -2.49 20.25 12.42
CA LYS A 120 -3.05 21.34 11.60
C LYS A 120 -2.62 22.71 12.08
N GLN A 121 -2.56 22.93 13.40
CA GLN A 121 -2.07 24.18 13.95
C GLN A 121 -0.60 24.40 13.58
N ALA A 122 0.26 23.39 13.77
CA ALA A 122 1.67 23.49 13.41
C ALA A 122 1.87 23.80 11.91
N LEU A 123 1.15 23.12 11.01
CA LEU A 123 1.22 23.39 9.56
C LEU A 123 0.72 24.80 9.20
N LYS A 124 -0.31 25.32 9.88
CA LYS A 124 -0.77 26.72 9.71
C LYS A 124 0.30 27.72 10.13
N GLU A 125 0.97 27.47 11.26
CA GLU A 125 2.02 28.33 11.79
C GLU A 125 3.25 28.33 10.87
N ILE A 126 3.67 27.16 10.39
CA ILE A 126 4.74 27.00 9.40
C ILE A 126 4.41 27.78 8.12
N TRP A 127 3.21 27.59 7.56
CA TRP A 127 2.78 28.30 6.35
C TRP A 127 2.76 29.83 6.55
N LYS A 128 2.22 30.31 7.68
CA LYS A 128 2.14 31.73 8.01
C LYS A 128 3.53 32.36 8.18
N ALA A 129 4.43 31.68 8.90
CA ALA A 129 5.81 32.13 9.08
C ALA A 129 6.55 32.21 7.74
N GLY A 130 6.28 31.26 6.83
CA GLY A 130 6.86 31.25 5.50
C GLY A 130 6.36 32.37 4.59
N LEU A 131 5.05 32.65 4.61
CA LEU A 131 4.48 33.79 3.88
C LEU A 131 5.12 35.12 4.30
N ALA A 132 5.32 35.33 5.60
CA ALA A 132 5.92 36.57 6.11
C ALA A 132 7.34 36.85 5.59
N LYS A 133 8.03 35.82 5.09
CA LYS A 133 9.35 35.92 4.45
C LYS A 133 9.28 36.07 2.93
N GLN A 134 8.14 35.76 2.32
CA GLN A 134 8.00 35.58 0.88
C GLN A 134 7.73 36.90 0.16
N GLU A 135 8.55 37.26 -0.82
CA GLU A 135 8.39 38.52 -1.59
C GLU A 135 7.75 38.30 -2.97
N SER A 136 8.00 37.15 -3.59
CA SER A 136 7.57 36.81 -4.94
C SER A 136 7.48 35.29 -5.11
N GLN A 137 7.52 34.77 -6.34
CA GLN A 137 7.62 33.34 -6.62
C GLN A 137 9.01 32.74 -6.33
N ALA A 138 10.05 33.56 -6.20
CA ALA A 138 11.41 33.07 -6.00
C ALA A 138 11.55 32.38 -4.63
N LYS A 139 12.29 31.27 -4.59
CA LYS A 139 12.61 30.62 -3.31
C LYS A 139 13.37 31.61 -2.40
N VAL A 140 13.00 31.64 -1.13
CA VAL A 140 13.70 32.42 -0.09
C VAL A 140 14.60 31.48 0.73
N ALA A 141 15.83 31.92 1.03
CA ALA A 141 16.74 31.19 1.92
C ALA A 141 16.10 31.00 3.31
N ASP A 142 16.38 29.86 3.95
CA ASP A 142 15.82 29.49 5.26
C ASP A 142 14.27 29.54 5.33
N ASN A 143 13.63 29.26 4.19
CA ASN A 143 12.18 29.15 4.03
C ASN A 143 11.78 27.80 3.38
N ASN A 144 12.56 26.76 3.67
CA ASN A 144 12.43 25.46 3.01
C ASN A 144 11.07 24.80 3.24
N ASP A 145 10.53 24.83 4.48
CA ASP A 145 9.23 24.21 4.76
C ASP A 145 8.10 24.82 3.90
N PHE A 146 8.06 26.15 3.81
CA PHE A 146 7.12 26.85 2.94
C PHE A 146 7.34 26.50 1.48
N SER A 147 8.61 26.38 1.06
CA SER A 147 8.98 26.00 -0.29
C SER A 147 8.44 24.62 -0.65
N GLN A 148 8.48 23.64 0.26
CA GLN A 148 7.88 22.32 0.03
C GLN A 148 6.36 22.39 -0.11
N MET A 149 5.69 23.10 0.80
CA MET A 149 4.23 23.23 0.79
C MET A 149 3.70 24.01 -0.43
N ALA A 150 4.47 24.99 -0.92
CA ALA A 150 4.05 25.95 -1.96
C ALA A 150 4.50 25.57 -3.38
N TYR A 151 5.38 24.58 -3.56
CA TYR A 151 5.93 24.28 -4.87
C TYR A 151 4.85 23.78 -5.86
N SER A 152 4.72 24.44 -7.01
CA SER A 152 3.59 24.26 -7.92
C SER A 152 3.55 22.91 -8.61
N LYS A 153 4.72 22.30 -8.84
CA LYS A 153 4.79 20.99 -9.51
C LYS A 153 4.47 19.81 -8.59
N THR A 154 4.57 19.98 -7.27
CA THR A 154 4.20 18.95 -6.29
C THR A 154 2.72 18.60 -6.43
N ASN A 155 2.41 17.32 -6.61
CA ASN A 155 1.03 16.81 -6.67
C ASN A 155 0.77 15.60 -5.77
N GLY A 156 1.80 15.08 -5.09
CA GLY A 156 1.70 14.01 -4.11
C GLY A 156 2.21 14.45 -2.73
N VAL A 157 1.44 14.13 -1.70
CA VAL A 157 1.83 14.34 -0.29
C VAL A 157 1.42 13.14 0.54
N GLY A 158 2.27 12.72 1.46
CA GLY A 158 1.93 11.77 2.51
C GLY A 158 2.47 12.29 3.82
N CYS A 159 1.60 12.41 4.82
CA CYS A 159 2.00 12.84 6.15
C CYS A 159 1.72 11.74 7.17
N SER A 160 2.52 11.68 8.22
CA SER A 160 2.25 10.85 9.38
C SER A 160 2.73 11.55 10.65
N TYR A 161 2.46 10.93 11.80
CA TYR A 161 2.94 11.40 13.08
C TYR A 161 3.25 10.23 14.02
N ASN A 162 4.11 10.49 15.01
CA ASN A 162 4.36 9.57 16.10
C ASN A 162 4.46 10.30 17.44
N TRP A 163 4.02 9.65 18.51
CA TRP A 163 4.17 10.16 19.87
C TRP A 163 5.58 9.87 20.38
N CYS A 164 6.34 10.93 20.61
CA CYS A 164 7.66 10.92 21.23
C CYS A 164 7.54 11.40 22.68
N SER A 165 8.56 11.19 23.52
CA SER A 165 8.49 11.56 24.95
C SER A 165 8.05 13.02 25.17
N GLY A 166 6.79 13.20 25.59
CA GLY A 166 6.14 14.51 25.81
C GLY A 166 5.87 15.37 24.57
N LYS A 167 6.04 14.85 23.35
CA LYS A 167 5.89 15.60 22.10
C LYS A 167 5.22 14.76 21.01
N LEU A 168 4.49 15.41 20.12
CA LEU A 168 4.01 14.81 18.88
C LEU A 168 4.97 15.16 17.75
N PHE A 169 5.58 14.17 17.11
CA PHE A 169 6.44 14.40 15.96
C PHE A 169 5.65 14.22 14.67
N SER A 170 5.46 15.30 13.91
CA SER A 170 4.78 15.28 12.62
C SER A 170 5.80 15.29 11.50
N VAL A 171 5.58 14.47 10.46
CA VAL A 171 6.39 14.46 9.24
C VAL A 171 5.45 14.44 8.03
N CYS A 172 5.65 15.35 7.08
CA CYS A 172 5.02 15.37 5.77
C CYS A 172 6.09 15.24 4.70
N LEU A 173 5.93 14.26 3.81
CA LEU A 173 6.77 14.09 2.63
C LEU A 173 6.01 14.52 1.37
N TYR A 174 6.75 15.10 0.44
CA TYR A 174 6.26 15.60 -0.85
C TYR A 174 6.98 14.90 -1.97
N ASN A 175 6.27 14.54 -3.04
CA ASN A 175 6.84 13.83 -4.19
C ASN A 175 7.77 14.68 -5.08
N GLN A 176 8.06 15.91 -4.67
CA GLN A 176 9.00 16.83 -5.28
C GLN A 176 9.70 17.63 -4.19
N ASP A 177 10.97 17.97 -4.42
CA ASP A 177 11.74 18.86 -3.55
C ASP A 177 11.66 20.31 -4.05
N GLY A 178 10.79 21.10 -3.42
CA GLY A 178 10.63 22.53 -3.65
C GLY A 178 11.79 23.38 -3.11
N ALA A 179 12.55 22.88 -2.13
CA ALA A 179 13.66 23.65 -1.52
C ALA A 179 14.91 23.71 -2.40
N THR A 180 15.01 22.87 -3.44
CA THR A 180 16.10 22.91 -4.44
C THR A 180 15.77 23.75 -5.67
N GLN A 181 14.56 24.32 -5.75
CA GLN A 181 14.08 25.05 -6.91
C GLN A 181 14.39 26.55 -6.82
N ALA A 182 14.61 27.19 -7.97
CA ALA A 182 14.81 28.64 -8.05
C ALA A 182 13.49 29.41 -7.81
N ASN A 183 12.39 28.94 -8.41
CA ASN A 183 11.06 29.50 -8.25
C ASN A 183 10.10 28.42 -7.75
N LEU A 184 9.24 28.78 -6.80
CA LEU A 184 8.22 27.91 -6.24
C LEU A 184 7.02 27.75 -7.18
N TYR A 185 6.77 28.74 -8.04
CA TYR A 185 5.70 28.71 -9.02
C TYR A 185 5.97 29.69 -10.16
N THR A 186 5.13 29.65 -11.19
CA THR A 186 5.17 30.61 -12.30
C THR A 186 4.17 31.73 -12.04
N ASN A 187 4.61 33.00 -12.11
CA ASN A 187 3.72 34.15 -11.95
C ASN A 187 2.67 34.22 -13.04
N GLY A 188 1.45 34.63 -12.68
CA GLY A 188 0.39 34.92 -13.62
C GLY A 188 -0.38 36.21 -13.37
N GLY A 189 -1.15 36.57 -14.40
CA GLY A 189 -2.14 37.63 -14.31
C GLY A 189 -3.48 37.13 -13.78
N ALA A 190 -4.41 38.07 -13.62
CA ALA A 190 -5.79 37.75 -13.27
C ALA A 190 -6.39 36.76 -14.29
N GLY A 191 -7.01 35.68 -13.79
CA GLY A 191 -7.62 34.64 -14.62
C GLY A 191 -6.65 33.57 -15.16
N GLU A 192 -5.34 33.64 -14.88
CA GLU A 192 -4.38 32.67 -15.41
C GLU A 192 -4.09 31.47 -14.47
N THR A 193 -4.81 31.35 -13.36
CA THR A 193 -4.62 30.34 -12.30
C THR A 193 -4.56 28.90 -12.82
N CYS A 194 -5.34 28.55 -13.84
CA CYS A 194 -5.43 27.20 -14.42
C CYS A 194 -5.37 27.21 -15.96
N LYS A 195 -4.67 28.18 -16.55
CA LYS A 195 -4.73 28.40 -18.01
C LYS A 195 -4.26 27.18 -18.81
N ALA A 196 -3.28 26.42 -18.31
CA ALA A 196 -2.74 25.25 -18.98
C ALA A 196 -3.46 23.92 -18.64
N CYS A 197 -4.33 23.93 -17.63
CA CYS A 197 -5.01 22.73 -17.11
C CYS A 197 -6.53 22.89 -17.00
N ALA A 198 -7.13 23.74 -17.85
CA ALA A 198 -8.49 24.25 -17.71
C ALA A 198 -9.57 23.19 -17.39
N ASP A 199 -9.66 22.13 -18.20
CA ASP A 199 -10.62 21.02 -18.03
C ASP A 199 -10.29 20.11 -16.82
N LYS A 200 -9.10 20.25 -16.26
CA LYS A 200 -8.57 19.53 -15.09
C LYS A 200 -8.26 20.51 -13.96
N CYS A 201 -9.11 21.52 -13.76
CA CYS A 201 -8.95 22.52 -12.72
C CYS A 201 -10.11 22.44 -11.72
N VAL A 202 -9.78 22.20 -10.45
CA VAL A 202 -10.75 22.16 -9.35
C VAL A 202 -10.36 23.23 -8.35
N GLU A 203 -11.25 24.20 -8.13
CA GLU A 203 -11.08 25.32 -7.17
C GLU A 203 -9.83 26.19 -7.44
N GLY A 204 -9.30 26.20 -8.67
CA GLY A 204 -8.08 26.93 -9.01
C GLY A 204 -6.80 26.14 -8.80
N LEU A 205 -6.88 24.80 -8.74
CA LEU A 205 -5.75 23.89 -8.69
C LEU A 205 -5.85 22.83 -9.79
N CYS A 206 -4.74 22.51 -10.46
CA CYS A 206 -4.67 21.49 -11.49
C CYS A 206 -4.71 20.08 -10.89
N THR A 207 -5.53 19.18 -11.44
CA THR A 207 -5.70 17.80 -10.97
C THR A 207 -4.85 16.82 -11.78
N ALA A 208 -3.53 16.93 -11.68
CA ALA A 208 -2.60 15.98 -12.29
C ALA A 208 -2.48 14.71 -11.41
N PRO A 209 -2.64 13.50 -11.97
CA PRO A 209 -2.46 12.27 -11.21
C PRO A 209 -1.02 12.12 -10.69
N ILE A 210 -0.84 11.51 -9.53
CA ILE A 210 0.49 11.15 -9.03
C ILE A 210 1.08 10.10 -9.98
N THR A 211 2.30 10.34 -10.46
CA THR A 211 3.09 9.28 -11.09
C THR A 211 3.59 8.36 -9.99
N PRO A 212 3.19 7.07 -9.95
CA PRO A 212 3.68 6.15 -8.93
C PRO A 212 5.21 6.12 -8.93
N VAL A 213 5.83 6.10 -7.76
CA VAL A 213 7.27 5.96 -7.61
C VAL A 213 7.56 4.58 -7.03
N ALA A 214 8.41 3.82 -7.70
CA ALA A 214 8.84 2.52 -7.20
C ALA A 214 9.63 2.71 -5.89
N PRO A 215 9.48 1.82 -4.89
CA PRO A 215 10.30 1.85 -3.69
C PRO A 215 11.80 1.92 -4.02
N ALA A 216 12.52 2.83 -3.35
CA ALA A 216 13.95 2.98 -3.56
C ALA A 216 14.78 1.81 -3.01
N THR A 217 14.23 1.08 -2.04
CA THR A 217 14.89 -0.05 -1.36
C THR A 217 13.90 -1.18 -1.10
N SER A 218 14.43 -2.40 -0.93
CA SER A 218 13.70 -3.56 -0.42
C SER A 218 14.63 -4.34 0.51
N VAL A 219 14.12 -4.75 1.67
CA VAL A 219 14.83 -5.59 2.64
C VAL A 219 14.75 -7.06 2.21
N ILE A 220 13.61 -7.51 1.69
CA ILE A 220 13.40 -8.93 1.29
C ILE A 220 14.12 -9.24 -0.02
N CYS A 221 14.05 -8.32 -0.99
CA CYS A 221 14.70 -8.44 -2.30
C CYS A 221 15.55 -7.20 -2.61
N PRO A 222 16.79 -7.12 -2.06
CA PRO A 222 17.63 -5.91 -2.16
C PRO A 222 17.90 -5.39 -3.57
N ASN A 223 17.90 -6.27 -4.57
CA ASN A 223 18.17 -5.92 -5.98
C ASN A 223 16.91 -5.61 -6.80
N ALA A 224 15.70 -5.71 -6.21
CA ALA A 224 14.45 -5.45 -6.92
C ALA A 224 14.31 -4.01 -7.44
N PRO A 225 14.73 -2.95 -6.71
CA PRO A 225 14.58 -1.56 -7.18
C PRO A 225 15.28 -1.27 -8.52
N GLN A 226 16.29 -2.06 -8.90
CA GLN A 226 17.05 -1.91 -10.15
C GLN A 226 16.56 -2.84 -11.28
N LYS A 227 15.47 -3.56 -11.08
CA LYS A 227 14.97 -4.61 -11.97
C LYS A 227 13.49 -4.40 -12.36
N ASP A 228 12.90 -5.37 -13.06
CA ASP A 228 11.49 -5.31 -13.45
C ASP A 228 10.54 -5.48 -12.26
N SER A 229 10.97 -6.21 -11.22
CA SER A 229 10.30 -6.36 -9.92
C SER A 229 10.29 -5.11 -9.03
N LYS A 230 10.78 -3.95 -9.50
CA LYS A 230 10.83 -2.70 -8.71
C LYS A 230 9.47 -2.24 -8.16
N TRP A 231 8.36 -2.68 -8.76
CA TRP A 231 7.00 -2.35 -8.33
C TRP A 231 6.40 -3.33 -7.32
N ILE A 232 7.18 -4.34 -6.91
CA ILE A 232 6.81 -5.29 -5.85
C ILE A 232 7.41 -4.80 -4.53
N THR A 233 6.53 -4.59 -3.55
CA THR A 233 6.87 -4.05 -2.23
C THR A 233 7.17 -5.17 -1.24
N ASP A 234 7.91 -4.87 -0.17
CA ASP A 234 8.14 -5.86 0.90
C ASP A 234 6.84 -6.28 1.59
N ASP A 235 5.84 -5.41 1.69
CA ASP A 235 4.53 -5.78 2.20
C ASP A 235 3.86 -6.85 1.35
N PHE A 236 3.90 -6.69 0.03
CA PHE A 236 3.36 -7.70 -0.89
C PHE A 236 4.09 -9.03 -0.71
N ARG A 237 5.42 -9.01 -0.60
CA ARG A 237 6.25 -10.22 -0.36
C ARG A 237 5.91 -10.88 0.97
N ARG A 238 5.74 -10.09 2.04
CA ARG A 238 5.33 -10.59 3.36
C ARG A 238 3.93 -11.19 3.33
N ALA A 239 2.98 -10.55 2.65
CA ALA A 239 1.62 -11.05 2.48
C ALA A 239 1.65 -12.37 1.71
N ALA A 240 2.35 -12.43 0.58
CA ALA A 240 2.49 -13.63 -0.23
C ALA A 240 3.09 -14.79 0.57
N LEU A 241 4.23 -14.57 1.22
CA LEU A 241 4.88 -15.59 2.03
C LEU A 241 4.01 -16.03 3.22
N GLY A 242 3.46 -15.05 3.94
CA GLY A 242 2.68 -15.27 5.16
C GLY A 242 1.42 -16.09 4.90
N MET A 243 0.68 -15.78 3.83
CA MET A 243 -0.53 -16.52 3.48
C MET A 243 -0.23 -17.97 3.07
N HIS A 244 0.81 -18.21 2.28
CA HIS A 244 1.21 -19.58 1.92
C HIS A 244 1.60 -20.40 3.15
N ASN A 245 2.41 -19.83 4.04
CA ASN A 245 2.81 -20.50 5.27
C ASN A 245 1.65 -20.67 6.27
N TYR A 246 0.69 -19.75 6.30
CA TYR A 246 -0.55 -19.91 7.05
C TYR A 246 -1.33 -21.16 6.59
N TYR A 247 -1.56 -21.29 5.28
CA TYR A 247 -2.29 -22.43 4.74
C TYR A 247 -1.54 -23.76 4.90
N ARG A 248 -0.23 -23.78 4.66
CA ARG A 248 0.61 -24.97 4.92
C ARG A 248 0.58 -25.39 6.39
N ARG A 249 0.54 -24.42 7.32
CA ARG A 249 0.41 -24.68 8.76
C ARG A 249 -0.96 -25.24 9.11
N LEU A 250 -2.03 -24.69 8.54
CA LEU A 250 -3.40 -25.17 8.69
C LEU A 250 -3.51 -26.64 8.24
N LEU A 251 -2.94 -26.96 7.08
CA LEU A 251 -2.85 -28.33 6.57
C LEU A 251 -2.03 -29.25 7.48
N ALA A 252 -0.83 -28.82 7.86
CA ALA A 252 0.08 -29.64 8.66
C ALA A 252 -0.46 -29.97 10.05
N THR A 253 -1.36 -29.15 10.57
CA THR A 253 -2.03 -29.32 11.87
C THR A 253 -3.41 -29.98 11.76
N GLY A 254 -3.85 -30.36 10.55
CA GLY A 254 -5.11 -31.06 10.33
C GLY A 254 -6.36 -30.19 10.38
N TRP A 255 -6.23 -28.89 10.19
CA TRP A 255 -7.33 -27.92 10.18
C TRP A 255 -7.73 -27.45 8.79
N ALA A 256 -7.03 -27.89 7.74
CA ALA A 256 -7.41 -27.56 6.38
C ALA A 256 -8.65 -28.37 5.96
N GLU A 257 -9.72 -27.68 5.60
CA GLU A 257 -10.97 -28.32 5.16
C GLU A 257 -10.76 -29.10 3.87
N ASP A 258 -11.23 -30.35 3.87
CA ASP A 258 -11.20 -31.25 2.72
C ASP A 258 -12.61 -31.79 2.47
N LYS A 259 -13.13 -31.64 1.27
CA LYS A 259 -14.51 -32.04 0.96
C LYS A 259 -14.81 -33.53 1.19
N LYS A 260 -13.81 -34.39 0.98
CA LYS A 260 -13.93 -35.85 1.06
C LYS A 260 -13.69 -36.36 2.48
N LEU A 261 -12.91 -35.65 3.28
CA LEU A 261 -12.50 -36.09 4.63
C LEU A 261 -13.07 -35.23 5.77
N GLY A 262 -13.71 -34.10 5.47
CA GLY A 262 -14.01 -33.03 6.43
C GLY A 262 -12.76 -32.17 6.67
N TYR A 263 -11.69 -32.79 7.15
CA TYR A 263 -10.37 -32.16 7.29
C TYR A 263 -9.26 -33.04 6.70
N ALA A 264 -8.28 -32.40 6.08
CA ALA A 264 -7.13 -33.09 5.50
C ALA A 264 -6.28 -33.79 6.56
N LYS A 265 -5.55 -34.82 6.12
CA LYS A 265 -4.61 -35.55 6.96
C LYS A 265 -3.44 -34.66 7.35
N TRP A 266 -2.86 -34.92 8.52
CA TRP A 266 -1.78 -34.09 9.07
C TRP A 266 -0.48 -34.31 8.30
N ALA A 267 0.33 -33.28 8.18
CA ALA A 267 1.66 -33.38 7.56
C ALA A 267 2.74 -33.56 8.64
N ALA A 268 3.54 -34.61 8.49
CA ALA A 268 4.56 -34.97 9.47
C ALA A 268 5.80 -34.06 9.45
N SER A 269 6.06 -33.41 8.31
CA SER A 269 7.31 -32.72 8.02
C SER A 269 7.16 -31.60 6.99
N MET A 270 6.15 -30.73 7.15
CA MET A 270 5.89 -29.63 6.20
C MET A 270 6.89 -28.48 6.36
N PRO A 271 7.76 -28.15 5.39
CA PRO A 271 8.68 -27.02 5.51
C PRO A 271 7.98 -25.66 5.49
N GLU A 272 8.50 -24.72 6.27
CA GLU A 272 8.18 -23.29 6.10
C GLU A 272 8.83 -22.78 4.82
N LEU A 273 8.04 -22.11 3.97
CA LEU A 273 8.55 -21.47 2.78
C LEU A 273 9.36 -20.23 3.15
N ILE A 274 10.40 -19.96 2.36
CA ILE A 274 11.07 -18.65 2.31
C ILE A 274 10.74 -17.94 0.98
N TYR A 275 10.95 -16.62 0.92
CA TYR A 275 10.67 -15.86 -0.30
C TYR A 275 11.81 -15.99 -1.33
N ASP A 276 11.49 -16.13 -2.61
CA ASP A 276 12.47 -16.24 -3.70
C ASP A 276 12.37 -15.06 -4.68
N CYS A 277 13.35 -14.16 -4.60
CA CYS A 277 13.42 -12.94 -5.42
C CYS A 277 13.72 -13.21 -6.90
N ASP A 278 14.36 -14.33 -7.23
CA ASP A 278 14.67 -14.66 -8.62
C ASP A 278 13.41 -15.14 -9.35
N SER A 279 12.58 -15.94 -8.68
CA SER A 279 11.25 -16.32 -9.16
C SER A 279 10.33 -15.11 -9.35
N GLU A 280 10.27 -14.19 -8.38
CA GLU A 280 9.53 -12.92 -8.52
C GLU A 280 10.00 -12.12 -9.74
N GLU A 281 11.31 -11.94 -9.89
CA GLU A 281 11.86 -11.18 -11.01
C GLU A 281 11.55 -11.83 -12.36
N GLU A 282 11.68 -13.15 -12.47
CA GLU A 282 11.41 -13.88 -13.71
C GLU A 282 9.96 -13.71 -14.15
N ILE A 283 9.01 -13.75 -13.20
CA ILE A 283 7.60 -13.46 -13.44
C ILE A 283 7.42 -12.01 -13.93
N MET A 284 7.99 -11.04 -13.20
CA MET A 284 7.77 -9.61 -13.49
C MET A 284 8.35 -9.14 -14.82
N LYS A 285 9.36 -9.82 -15.39
CA LYS A 285 9.86 -9.55 -16.75
C LYS A 285 8.76 -9.58 -17.81
N ALA A 286 7.81 -10.51 -17.66
CA ALA A 286 6.74 -10.73 -18.62
C ALA A 286 5.38 -10.21 -18.13
N LEU A 287 5.06 -10.38 -16.85
CA LEU A 287 3.75 -10.03 -16.28
C LEU A 287 3.43 -8.53 -16.40
N LYS A 288 4.46 -7.66 -16.34
CA LYS A 288 4.35 -6.20 -16.54
C LYS A 288 3.72 -5.79 -17.87
N ASN A 289 3.67 -6.69 -18.85
CA ASN A 289 3.13 -6.45 -20.18
C ASN A 289 1.63 -6.78 -20.30
N CYS A 290 0.97 -7.24 -19.22
CA CYS A 290 -0.47 -7.49 -19.18
C CYS A 290 -0.97 -8.47 -20.24
N GLY A 291 -0.36 -9.65 -20.26
CA GLY A 291 -0.59 -10.67 -21.29
C GLY A 291 -1.89 -11.46 -21.13
N GLY A 292 -2.59 -11.32 -20.01
CA GLY A 292 -3.84 -12.02 -19.70
C GLY A 292 -3.67 -13.52 -19.45
N LYS A 293 -2.45 -14.00 -19.20
CA LYS A 293 -2.13 -15.43 -19.05
C LYS A 293 -0.90 -15.66 -18.17
N GLU A 294 -0.76 -16.90 -17.71
CA GLU A 294 0.45 -17.38 -17.05
C GLU A 294 1.71 -17.08 -17.88
N VAL A 295 2.75 -16.59 -17.20
CA VAL A 295 4.05 -16.29 -17.80
C VAL A 295 5.08 -17.35 -17.43
N ALA A 296 6.08 -17.54 -18.30
CA ALA A 296 7.15 -18.50 -18.04
C ALA A 296 7.96 -18.09 -16.79
N ASN A 297 8.32 -19.07 -15.97
CA ASN A 297 9.17 -18.88 -14.81
C ASN A 297 10.20 -20.01 -14.73
N ALA A 298 11.39 -19.80 -15.29
CA ALA A 298 12.45 -20.80 -15.30
C ALA A 298 13.08 -21.07 -13.92
N LYS A 299 12.71 -20.29 -12.89
CA LYS A 299 13.19 -20.46 -11.51
C LYS A 299 12.30 -21.36 -10.67
N ALA A 300 11.05 -21.59 -11.11
CA ALA A 300 10.06 -22.38 -10.41
C ALA A 300 9.75 -23.68 -11.14
N GLN A 301 9.39 -24.72 -10.39
CA GLN A 301 8.99 -26.02 -10.91
C GLN A 301 7.48 -26.08 -11.17
N ALA A 302 6.71 -25.21 -10.52
CA ALA A 302 5.28 -25.05 -10.75
C ALA A 302 4.89 -23.58 -10.60
N ASN A 303 3.79 -23.19 -11.25
CA ASN A 303 3.21 -21.87 -11.11
C ASN A 303 1.71 -21.98 -10.79
N ASN A 304 1.22 -20.98 -10.07
CA ASN A 304 -0.20 -20.68 -10.00
C ASN A 304 -0.42 -19.28 -10.59
N TYR A 305 -1.39 -19.15 -11.48
CA TYR A 305 -1.78 -17.89 -12.11
C TYR A 305 -3.26 -17.62 -11.92
N LYS A 306 -3.62 -16.34 -11.77
CA LYS A 306 -5.01 -15.88 -11.79
C LYS A 306 -5.10 -14.43 -12.24
N SER A 307 -6.15 -14.09 -12.97
CA SER A 307 -6.56 -12.71 -13.24
C SER A 307 -7.93 -12.40 -12.65
N PHE A 308 -8.12 -11.13 -12.28
CA PHE A 308 -9.36 -10.60 -11.72
C PHE A 308 -9.72 -9.27 -12.40
N ASN A 309 -11.01 -9.05 -12.70
CA ASN A 309 -11.50 -7.78 -13.25
C ASN A 309 -11.60 -6.69 -12.15
N GLU A 310 -10.50 -6.47 -11.43
CA GLU A 310 -10.41 -5.69 -10.19
C GLU A 310 -9.19 -4.76 -10.20
N TYR A 311 -9.06 -3.93 -11.24
CA TYR A 311 -7.90 -3.04 -11.43
C TYR A 311 -7.83 -1.84 -10.45
N GLN A 312 -8.88 -1.62 -9.66
CA GLN A 312 -8.94 -0.57 -8.63
C GLN A 312 -8.71 -1.13 -7.21
N THR A 313 -8.69 -2.45 -7.07
CA THR A 313 -8.48 -3.12 -5.78
C THR A 313 -6.99 -3.12 -5.42
N PRO A 314 -6.61 -2.83 -4.16
CA PRO A 314 -5.21 -2.89 -3.74
C PRO A 314 -4.55 -4.24 -4.03
N LYS A 315 -3.28 -4.21 -4.45
CA LYS A 315 -2.52 -5.39 -4.89
C LYS A 315 -2.55 -6.54 -3.87
N GLU A 316 -2.43 -6.23 -2.58
CA GLU A 316 -2.42 -7.23 -1.51
C GLU A 316 -3.78 -7.91 -1.33
N GLN A 317 -4.89 -7.20 -1.57
CA GLN A 317 -6.22 -7.80 -1.52
C GLN A 317 -6.48 -8.71 -2.73
N VAL A 318 -6.00 -8.32 -3.92
CA VAL A 318 -6.07 -9.18 -5.11
C VAL A 318 -5.21 -10.43 -4.93
N LEU A 319 -4.01 -10.29 -4.36
CA LEU A 319 -3.17 -11.41 -3.96
C LEU A 319 -3.90 -12.34 -2.98
N GLN A 320 -4.56 -11.78 -1.96
CA GLN A 320 -5.32 -12.58 -1.01
C GLN A 320 -6.38 -13.43 -1.71
N LYS A 321 -7.18 -12.81 -2.58
CA LYS A 321 -8.18 -13.52 -3.40
C LYS A 321 -7.56 -14.61 -4.27
N ALA A 322 -6.38 -14.37 -4.84
CA ALA A 322 -5.67 -15.35 -5.65
C ALA A 322 -5.27 -16.58 -4.84
N VAL A 323 -4.63 -16.36 -3.69
CA VAL A 323 -4.16 -17.43 -2.79
C VAL A 323 -5.34 -18.22 -2.21
N ASP A 324 -6.41 -17.54 -1.80
CA ASP A 324 -7.64 -18.18 -1.30
C ASP A 324 -8.29 -19.05 -2.40
N TYR A 325 -8.36 -18.52 -3.63
CA TYR A 325 -8.88 -19.26 -4.79
C TYR A 325 -8.05 -20.53 -5.06
N TRP A 326 -6.72 -20.42 -5.09
CA TRP A 326 -5.84 -21.57 -5.32
C TRP A 326 -5.96 -22.62 -4.22
N TRP A 327 -6.04 -22.21 -2.95
CA TRP A 327 -6.20 -23.13 -1.83
C TRP A 327 -7.58 -23.80 -1.80
N SER A 328 -8.62 -23.11 -2.27
CA SER A 328 -10.01 -23.58 -2.23
C SER A 328 -10.26 -24.92 -2.93
N GLY A 329 -9.36 -25.35 -3.83
CA GLY A 329 -9.45 -26.65 -4.49
C GLY A 329 -9.60 -27.82 -3.50
N LEU A 330 -8.91 -27.76 -2.35
CA LEU A 330 -9.03 -28.78 -1.31
C LEU A 330 -10.45 -28.83 -0.68
N ALA A 331 -10.98 -27.68 -0.28
CA ALA A 331 -12.31 -27.59 0.33
C ALA A 331 -13.45 -27.84 -0.67
N ASN A 332 -13.23 -27.55 -1.96
CA ASN A 332 -14.24 -27.67 -3.01
C ASN A 332 -14.27 -29.03 -3.71
N THR A 333 -13.13 -29.73 -3.79
CA THR A 333 -12.98 -31.02 -4.48
C THR A 333 -12.58 -32.15 -3.52
N GLY A 334 -11.63 -31.90 -2.62
CA GLY A 334 -11.08 -32.87 -1.66
C GLY A 334 -10.15 -33.93 -2.27
N ILE A 335 -9.21 -34.44 -1.47
CA ILE A 335 -8.16 -35.38 -1.89
C ILE A 335 -7.85 -36.43 -0.80
N ALA A 336 -8.66 -37.49 -0.76
CA ALA A 336 -8.63 -38.46 0.33
C ALA A 336 -7.31 -39.25 0.47
N ASP A 337 -6.64 -39.52 -0.65
CA ASP A 337 -5.43 -40.33 -0.74
C ASP A 337 -4.12 -39.51 -0.67
N ASN A 338 -4.22 -38.18 -0.76
CA ASN A 338 -3.09 -37.25 -0.77
C ASN A 338 -2.13 -37.44 -1.96
N THR A 339 -2.63 -37.95 -3.08
CA THR A 339 -1.83 -38.25 -4.27
C THR A 339 -2.02 -37.18 -5.33
N PHE A 340 -0.94 -36.62 -5.84
CA PHE A 340 -0.99 -35.74 -7.00
C PHE A 340 -1.26 -36.53 -8.28
N LEU A 341 -2.18 -36.03 -9.10
CA LEU A 341 -2.54 -36.58 -10.40
C LEU A 341 -2.59 -35.46 -11.44
N ASP A 342 -1.97 -35.67 -12.59
CA ASP A 342 -1.99 -34.74 -13.73
C ASP A 342 -3.41 -34.56 -14.30
N THR A 343 -4.32 -35.46 -13.97
CA THR A 343 -5.73 -35.41 -14.41
C THR A 343 -6.63 -34.62 -13.45
N MET A 344 -6.12 -34.17 -12.29
CA MET A 344 -6.93 -33.41 -11.35
C MET A 344 -7.31 -32.03 -11.92
N ASP A 345 -8.41 -31.47 -11.41
CA ASP A 345 -8.86 -30.15 -11.84
C ASP A 345 -7.82 -29.05 -11.52
N ALA A 346 -7.88 -27.95 -12.25
CA ALA A 346 -6.90 -26.89 -12.15
C ALA A 346 -6.80 -26.28 -10.73
N THR A 347 -7.92 -26.18 -10.00
CA THR A 347 -7.90 -25.60 -8.64
C THR A 347 -7.27 -26.57 -7.63
N LEU A 348 -7.48 -27.88 -7.79
CA LEU A 348 -6.79 -28.87 -6.95
C LEU A 348 -5.30 -28.95 -7.28
N LYS A 349 -4.89 -28.76 -8.55
CA LYS A 349 -3.48 -28.60 -8.91
C LYS A 349 -2.87 -27.38 -8.23
N SER A 350 -3.59 -26.26 -8.22
CA SER A 350 -3.12 -25.06 -7.55
C SER A 350 -2.94 -25.25 -6.05
N TYR A 351 -3.87 -25.94 -5.39
CA TYR A 351 -3.70 -26.36 -3.99
C TYR A 351 -2.44 -27.24 -3.84
N ALA A 352 -2.26 -28.25 -4.69
CA ALA A 352 -1.12 -29.16 -4.60
C ALA A 352 0.21 -28.42 -4.70
N ASN A 353 0.34 -27.45 -5.62
CA ASN A 353 1.53 -26.61 -5.75
C ASN A 353 1.85 -25.84 -4.44
N MET A 354 0.82 -25.33 -3.74
CA MET A 354 0.99 -24.65 -2.46
C MET A 354 1.34 -25.60 -1.31
N ALA A 355 0.71 -26.78 -1.31
CA ALA A 355 0.80 -27.77 -0.24
C ALA A 355 1.99 -28.73 -0.38
N PHE A 356 2.67 -28.74 -1.53
CA PHE A 356 3.70 -29.72 -1.81
C PHE A 356 4.86 -29.60 -0.82
N GLN A 357 5.22 -30.71 -0.19
CA GLN A 357 6.20 -30.72 0.90
C GLN A 357 7.57 -30.25 0.44
N ASP A 358 8.01 -30.65 -0.75
CA ASP A 358 9.36 -30.39 -1.23
C ASP A 358 9.50 -29.04 -1.95
N THR A 359 8.40 -28.26 -2.03
CA THR A 359 8.47 -26.82 -2.28
C THR A 359 9.04 -26.13 -1.04
N LEU A 360 10.15 -25.41 -1.22
CA LEU A 360 10.88 -24.73 -0.14
C LEU A 360 10.80 -23.20 -0.25
N LYS A 361 10.45 -22.68 -1.42
CA LYS A 361 10.34 -21.24 -1.61
C LYS A 361 9.18 -20.84 -2.51
N VAL A 362 8.76 -19.59 -2.37
CA VAL A 362 7.75 -18.97 -3.22
C VAL A 362 8.21 -17.57 -3.63
N GLY A 363 8.01 -17.22 -4.89
CA GLY A 363 8.17 -15.86 -5.40
C GLY A 363 6.96 -15.48 -6.22
N CYS A 364 6.40 -14.29 -6.00
CA CYS A 364 5.15 -13.88 -6.62
C CYS A 364 5.29 -12.54 -7.34
N GLY A 365 4.58 -12.38 -8.45
CA GLY A 365 4.43 -11.12 -9.18
C GLY A 365 2.96 -10.71 -9.26
N ILE A 366 2.74 -9.40 -9.36
CA ILE A 366 1.41 -8.82 -9.58
C ILE A 366 1.51 -7.59 -10.49
N GLU A 367 0.60 -7.48 -11.46
CA GLU A 367 0.50 -6.33 -12.34
C GLU A 367 -0.95 -5.81 -12.42
N VAL A 368 -1.11 -4.49 -12.35
CA VAL A 368 -2.42 -3.84 -12.48
C VAL A 368 -2.53 -3.31 -13.91
N CYS A 369 -3.31 -4.02 -14.72
CA CYS A 369 -3.49 -3.75 -16.14
C CYS A 369 -4.63 -2.76 -16.36
N GLN A 370 -4.38 -1.50 -15.96
CA GLN A 370 -5.40 -0.44 -15.94
C GLN A 370 -6.09 -0.23 -17.30
N ALA A 371 -5.34 -0.30 -18.40
CA ALA A 371 -5.89 -0.13 -19.74
C ALA A 371 -6.82 -1.29 -20.16
N GLN A 372 -6.57 -2.49 -19.63
CA GLN A 372 -7.34 -3.71 -19.88
C GLN A 372 -8.48 -3.91 -18.87
N GLY A 373 -8.44 -3.23 -17.73
CA GLY A 373 -9.46 -3.32 -16.68
C GLY A 373 -9.34 -4.55 -15.78
N TRP A 374 -8.15 -5.15 -15.66
CA TRP A 374 -7.92 -6.31 -14.79
C TRP A 374 -6.59 -6.23 -14.03
N THR A 375 -6.38 -7.16 -13.11
CA THR A 375 -5.12 -7.38 -12.37
C THR A 375 -4.70 -8.83 -12.50
N GLU A 376 -3.42 -9.06 -12.76
CA GLU A 376 -2.83 -10.39 -12.95
C GLU A 376 -1.91 -10.74 -11.78
N VAL A 377 -2.03 -11.96 -11.24
CA VAL A 377 -1.19 -12.47 -10.15
C VAL A 377 -0.61 -13.82 -10.56
N GLN A 378 0.68 -13.99 -10.32
CA GLN A 378 1.34 -15.30 -10.46
C GLN A 378 2.27 -15.56 -9.28
N CYS A 379 2.26 -16.77 -8.75
CA CYS A 379 3.25 -17.27 -7.79
C CYS A 379 3.97 -18.48 -8.37
N GLY A 380 5.30 -18.46 -8.33
CA GLY A 380 6.17 -19.57 -8.69
C GLY A 380 6.66 -20.30 -7.44
N TYR A 381 6.58 -21.63 -7.48
CA TYR A 381 6.96 -22.54 -6.41
C TYR A 381 8.31 -23.18 -6.72
N VAL A 382 9.30 -22.95 -5.85
CA VAL A 382 10.68 -23.37 -6.04
C VAL A 382 11.03 -24.53 -5.11
N GLY A 383 11.51 -25.63 -5.68
CA GLY A 383 11.82 -26.88 -5.00
C GLY A 383 12.04 -28.01 -5.98
N THR A 384 11.56 -29.20 -5.64
CA THR A 384 11.45 -30.30 -6.61
C THR A 384 10.13 -30.21 -7.37
N ALA A 385 10.07 -30.80 -8.55
CA ALA A 385 8.81 -30.91 -9.29
C ALA A 385 7.98 -32.05 -8.69
N ILE A 386 6.70 -31.79 -8.47
CA ILE A 386 5.71 -32.81 -8.15
C ILE A 386 5.36 -33.58 -9.42
N THR A 387 5.35 -34.91 -9.36
CA THR A 387 5.06 -35.77 -10.51
C THR A 387 3.79 -36.58 -10.30
N ASP A 388 3.19 -37.06 -11.40
CA ASP A 388 1.98 -37.88 -11.36
C ASP A 388 2.19 -39.13 -10.48
N GLY A 389 1.31 -39.30 -9.50
CA GLY A 389 1.39 -40.37 -8.51
C GLY A 389 2.17 -40.03 -7.23
N ASP A 390 2.85 -38.88 -7.16
CA ASP A 390 3.57 -38.48 -5.95
C ASP A 390 2.62 -38.12 -4.80
N PRO A 391 2.98 -38.44 -3.54
CA PRO A 391 2.28 -37.87 -2.41
C PRO A 391 2.55 -36.37 -2.32
N ILE A 392 1.51 -35.55 -2.12
CA ILE A 392 1.66 -34.10 -1.97
C ILE A 392 2.49 -33.78 -0.71
N TYR A 393 2.30 -34.56 0.36
CA TYR A 393 3.11 -34.44 1.57
C TYR A 393 3.18 -35.76 2.35
N THR A 394 4.14 -35.86 3.26
CA THR A 394 4.24 -37.02 4.13
C THR A 394 3.18 -36.95 5.22
N ILE A 395 2.20 -37.86 5.17
CA ILE A 395 1.16 -37.97 6.21
C ILE A 395 1.79 -38.42 7.54
N GLY A 396 1.37 -37.79 8.64
CA GLY A 396 1.68 -38.21 10.01
C GLY A 396 1.53 -37.08 11.01
N LYS A 397 1.75 -37.38 12.30
CA LYS A 397 1.64 -36.39 13.38
C LYS A 397 2.51 -35.17 13.07
N THR A 398 1.96 -33.98 13.25
CA THR A 398 2.62 -32.70 12.97
C THR A 398 4.01 -32.65 13.56
N CYS A 399 4.97 -32.21 12.76
CA CYS A 399 6.40 -32.10 13.10
C CYS A 399 7.13 -33.40 13.50
N SER A 400 6.47 -34.57 13.50
CA SER A 400 7.08 -35.84 13.92
C SER A 400 8.25 -36.30 13.04
N LYS A 401 8.39 -35.74 11.85
CA LYS A 401 9.46 -36.05 10.90
C LYS A 401 10.28 -34.84 10.47
N CYS A 402 10.15 -33.65 11.08
CA CYS A 402 10.99 -32.49 10.72
C CYS A 402 12.50 -32.82 10.81
N GLY A 403 12.93 -33.55 11.84
CA GLY A 403 14.32 -33.96 12.01
C GLY A 403 14.81 -35.01 10.99
N LYS A 404 13.93 -35.52 10.12
CA LYS A 404 14.27 -36.45 9.03
C LYS A 404 14.44 -35.74 7.68
N LEU A 405 14.15 -34.44 7.62
CA LEU A 405 14.46 -33.64 6.44
C LEU A 405 15.98 -33.49 6.26
N THR A 406 16.40 -33.13 5.05
CA THR A 406 17.82 -32.87 4.74
C THR A 406 17.96 -31.43 4.22
N PRO A 407 18.62 -30.53 4.96
CA PRO A 407 19.18 -30.71 6.29
C PRO A 407 18.10 -30.96 7.36
N ALA A 408 18.48 -31.55 8.50
CA ALA A 408 17.57 -31.81 9.60
C ALA A 408 16.98 -30.49 10.13
N MET A 409 15.66 -30.43 10.25
CA MET A 409 14.92 -29.25 10.68
C MET A 409 14.22 -29.49 12.02
N LYS A 410 13.78 -28.40 12.64
CA LYS A 410 13.00 -28.40 13.89
C LYS A 410 11.58 -27.94 13.63
N CYS A 411 10.68 -28.29 14.54
CA CYS A 411 9.33 -27.70 14.51
C CYS A 411 9.45 -26.20 14.85
N SER A 412 8.76 -25.34 14.09
CA SER A 412 8.76 -23.90 14.34
C SER A 412 8.17 -23.61 15.74
N PRO A 413 8.55 -22.50 16.40
CA PRO A 413 7.99 -22.11 17.69
C PRO A 413 6.46 -22.00 17.70
N LEU A 414 5.87 -21.65 16.56
CA LEU A 414 4.42 -21.56 16.37
C LEU A 414 3.75 -22.93 16.09
N GLY A 415 4.53 -24.03 16.02
CA GLY A 415 4.07 -25.38 15.64
C GLY A 415 3.96 -25.59 14.13
N GLY A 416 3.39 -26.70 13.65
CA GLY A 416 2.93 -26.87 12.25
C GLY A 416 3.99 -27.05 11.15
N LEU A 417 5.00 -26.19 11.10
CA LEU A 417 5.99 -26.13 10.02
C LEU A 417 7.38 -26.52 10.52
N CYS A 418 8.21 -27.03 9.62
CA CYS A 418 9.62 -27.32 9.84
C CYS A 418 10.48 -26.12 9.41
N VAL A 419 11.39 -25.71 10.28
CA VAL A 419 12.33 -24.61 10.08
C VAL A 419 13.77 -25.08 10.37
N PRO A 420 14.80 -24.47 9.76
CA PRO A 420 16.20 -24.80 10.00
C PRO A 420 16.61 -24.85 11.49
#